data_AF-A0A1A7WM86-F1
#
_entry.id   AF-A0A1A7WM86-F1
#
_cell.length_a   1.000
_cell.length_b   1.000
_cell.length_c   1.000
_cell.angle_alpha   90.00
_cell.angle_beta   90.00
_cell.angle_gamma   90.00
#
_symmetry.space_group_name_H-M   'P 1'
#
loop_
_entity.id
_entity.type
_entity.pdbx_description
1 polymer ?
#
loop_
_entity_poly.entity_id
_entity_poly.type
_entity_poly.pdbx_seq_one_letter_code
_entity_poly.pdbx_strand_id
1 'polypeptide(L)'
;LEERARITPGVQAGCPGHCSTYGSLCQNFGRCEEGMKSFSCNCGSSAYTGAFCNEEVSVRFKSETSIRYNFEDETSVEPNRSSSSLFSIIPDITSRAENISLSFRTSQSPALLLYVSSSLREYLALVLNKQDELEVRYKLDSSNDAEILKSKVKNFSNQQLHSVSISRTADGVTLQIDKHHKEDFNLTSDFEFNGIKSLILGRIHNSLEVDPELAQLGSLGFSGCLSAVLFNSISPVKAALLHPDTSPVSITGPLIRSSCGSTSVNPYAAETTNHLSDQSGSERTGQPLANAVRRDSALIGGVIAAVIFGIVSALVILARVLYRRRGTCQNQEVKRQGDTPGLAFTNTTSSQNGLAENQKEYFI
;
A
#
# COMPACT_ATOMS: atom_id res chain seq x y z
N LEU A 1 22.99 44.96 13.88
CA LEU A 1 21.59 44.62 14.24
C LEU A 1 21.56 43.44 15.20
N GLU A 2 22.29 42.37 14.92
CA GLU A 2 22.44 41.21 15.83
C GLU A 2 23.01 41.58 17.21
N GLU A 3 24.07 42.40 17.26
CA GLU A 3 24.64 42.89 18.53
C GLU A 3 23.63 43.67 19.39
N ARG A 4 22.70 44.40 18.73
CA ARG A 4 21.61 45.16 19.40
C ARG A 4 20.46 44.26 19.83
N ALA A 5 20.16 43.21 19.07
CA ALA A 5 19.16 42.22 19.44
C ALA A 5 19.59 41.46 20.72
N ARG A 6 20.88 41.09 20.84
CA ARG A 6 21.43 40.35 21.99
C ARG A 6 21.31 41.06 23.35
N ILE A 7 21.27 42.40 23.35
CA ILE A 7 21.19 43.24 24.55
C ILE A 7 19.75 43.71 24.86
N THR A 8 18.78 43.40 24.00
CA THR A 8 17.38 43.79 24.20
C THR A 8 16.60 42.62 24.81
N PRO A 9 16.06 42.74 26.05
CA PRO A 9 15.29 41.67 26.68
C PRO A 9 14.10 41.25 25.82
N GLY A 10 14.01 39.95 25.49
CA GLY A 10 12.93 39.39 24.67
C GLY A 10 13.15 39.43 23.16
N VAL A 11 14.31 39.91 22.67
CA VAL A 11 14.66 39.89 21.24
C VAL A 11 15.78 38.88 21.00
N GLN A 12 15.54 37.91 20.12
CA GLN A 12 16.55 36.96 19.69
C GLN A 12 17.27 37.51 18.45
N ALA A 13 18.59 37.38 18.40
CA ALA A 13 19.36 37.76 17.21
C ALA A 13 19.12 36.73 16.09
N GLY A 14 18.84 37.22 14.89
CA GLY A 14 18.47 36.40 13.73
C GLY A 14 16.95 36.20 13.61
N CYS A 15 16.45 36.04 12.39
CA CYS A 15 15.10 35.52 12.18
C CYS A 15 15.21 33.98 12.24
N PRO A 16 14.69 33.31 13.28
CA PRO A 16 14.66 31.86 13.29
C PRO A 16 13.77 31.43 12.12
N GLY A 17 14.35 30.75 11.12
CA GLY A 17 13.65 30.34 9.90
C GLY A 17 12.42 29.47 10.20
N HIS A 18 11.53 29.32 9.24
CA HIS A 18 10.32 28.49 9.34
C HIS A 18 10.62 27.08 9.88
N CYS A 19 11.73 26.45 9.50
CA CYS A 19 12.08 25.11 9.98
C CYS A 19 12.33 25.02 11.50
N SER A 20 12.68 26.13 12.16
CA SER A 20 12.81 26.15 13.62
C SER A 20 11.46 26.00 14.34
N THR A 21 10.37 26.49 13.72
CA THR A 21 9.02 26.51 14.29
C THR A 21 8.18 25.35 13.76
N TYR A 22 8.26 25.11 12.44
CA TYR A 22 7.42 24.17 11.71
C TYR A 22 8.15 22.88 11.34
N GLY A 23 9.43 22.73 11.66
CA GLY A 23 10.21 21.54 11.27
C GLY A 23 9.67 20.24 11.86
N SER A 24 9.01 20.30 13.02
CA SER A 24 8.35 19.14 13.65
C SER A 24 7.12 18.64 12.86
N LEU A 25 6.61 19.42 11.91
CA LEU A 25 5.53 18.98 11.02
C LEU A 25 6.04 17.97 9.98
N CYS A 26 7.34 17.94 9.68
CA CYS A 26 7.92 16.93 8.80
C CYS A 26 8.00 15.58 9.54
N GLN A 27 7.11 14.66 9.20
CA GLN A 27 7.01 13.34 9.84
C GLN A 27 7.97 12.34 9.19
N ASN A 28 8.09 11.15 9.80
CA ASN A 28 8.77 9.98 9.22
C ASN A 28 10.17 10.26 8.65
N PHE A 29 11.00 10.97 9.42
CA PHE A 29 12.37 11.38 9.04
C PHE A 29 12.44 12.30 7.82
N GLY A 30 11.36 13.00 7.49
CA GLY A 30 11.37 14.09 6.52
C GLY A 30 12.26 15.23 6.99
N ARG A 31 13.12 15.73 6.10
CA ARG A 31 14.00 16.88 6.38
C ARG A 31 13.26 18.18 6.07
N CYS A 32 13.16 19.07 7.05
CA CYS A 32 12.66 20.41 6.77
C CYS A 32 13.67 21.22 5.96
N GLU A 33 13.20 21.85 4.88
CA GLU A 33 13.97 22.71 4.01
C GLU A 33 13.37 24.12 4.02
N GLU A 34 14.22 25.10 4.35
CA GLU A 34 13.87 26.50 4.42
C GLU A 34 13.73 27.09 3.01
N GLY A 35 12.60 27.73 2.74
CA GLY A 35 12.35 28.52 1.53
C GLY A 35 12.39 30.02 1.83
N MET A 36 12.33 30.85 0.79
CA MET A 36 12.43 32.31 0.96
C MET A 36 11.24 32.93 1.72
N LYS A 37 10.06 32.31 1.67
CA LYS A 37 8.81 32.77 2.31
C LYS A 37 7.98 31.60 2.87
N SER A 38 8.55 30.41 2.94
CA SER A 38 7.85 29.17 3.28
C SER A 38 8.86 28.11 3.72
N PHE A 39 8.37 26.93 4.12
CA PHE A 39 9.20 25.73 4.29
C PHE A 39 8.60 24.58 3.47
N SER A 40 9.39 23.52 3.29
CA SER A 40 8.91 22.26 2.71
C SER A 40 9.56 21.08 3.40
N CYS A 41 8.92 19.91 3.35
CA CYS A 41 9.50 18.68 3.86
C CYS A 41 10.05 17.85 2.71
N ASN A 42 11.37 17.65 2.71
CA ASN A 42 12.03 16.71 1.81
C ASN A 42 11.88 15.29 2.37
N CYS A 43 11.03 14.50 1.72
CA CYS A 43 10.78 13.11 2.06
C CYS A 43 11.71 12.12 1.33
N GLY A 44 12.76 12.58 0.63
CA GLY A 44 13.56 11.76 -0.29
C GLY A 44 14.13 10.48 0.35
N SER A 45 14.71 10.60 1.55
CA SER A 45 15.26 9.50 2.35
C SER A 45 14.21 8.75 3.19
N SER A 46 12.92 9.01 2.97
CA SER A 46 11.80 8.44 3.71
C SER A 46 10.97 7.53 2.80
N ALA A 47 10.39 6.48 3.39
CA ALA A 47 9.40 5.63 2.71
C ALA A 47 8.00 6.27 2.63
N TYR A 48 7.89 7.56 2.93
CA TYR A 48 6.67 8.35 2.90
C TYR A 48 6.75 9.49 1.88
N THR A 49 5.58 10.05 1.52
CA THR A 49 5.39 11.16 0.60
C THR A 49 4.39 12.16 1.19
N GLY A 50 3.97 13.14 0.39
CA GLY A 50 3.08 14.23 0.80
C GLY A 50 3.85 15.44 1.32
N ALA A 51 3.15 16.55 1.53
CA ALA A 51 3.75 17.84 1.92
C ALA A 51 4.49 17.78 3.27
N PHE A 52 4.10 16.83 4.13
CA PHE A 52 4.62 16.63 5.48
C PHE A 52 5.19 15.23 5.71
N CYS A 53 5.46 14.47 4.64
CA CYS A 53 5.97 13.09 4.71
C CYS A 53 5.08 12.15 5.53
N ASN A 54 3.77 12.30 5.44
CA ASN A 54 2.75 11.56 6.19
C ASN A 54 1.95 10.57 5.33
N GLU A 55 2.16 10.55 4.02
CA GLU A 55 1.49 9.62 3.10
C GLU A 55 2.36 8.38 2.89
N GLU A 56 1.88 7.22 3.31
CA GLU A 56 2.65 5.97 3.23
C GLU A 56 2.76 5.47 1.79
N VAL A 57 3.99 5.29 1.30
CA VAL A 57 4.21 4.74 -0.04
C VAL A 57 3.97 3.23 -0.01
N SER A 58 3.05 2.77 -0.85
CA SER A 58 2.41 1.47 -0.70
C SER A 58 1.98 0.89 -2.05
N VAL A 59 2.23 -0.42 -2.24
CA VAL A 59 1.98 -1.13 -3.50
C VAL A 59 1.43 -2.54 -3.26
N ARG A 60 0.57 -2.98 -4.17
CA ARG A 60 0.05 -4.35 -4.20
C ARG A 60 0.92 -5.21 -5.11
N PHE A 61 1.36 -6.34 -4.58
CA PHE A 61 2.11 -7.37 -5.30
C PHE A 61 1.18 -8.52 -5.71
N LYS A 62 1.40 -9.01 -6.93
CA LYS A 62 0.97 -10.34 -7.36
C LYS A 62 2.19 -11.26 -7.39
N SER A 63 1.96 -12.57 -7.46
CA SER A 63 3.00 -13.60 -7.48
C SER A 63 4.07 -13.43 -8.59
N GLU A 64 3.73 -12.74 -9.67
CA GLU A 64 4.62 -12.44 -10.79
C GLU A 64 5.34 -11.09 -10.66
N THR A 65 4.93 -10.22 -9.74
CA THR A 65 5.53 -8.91 -9.52
C THR A 65 6.89 -9.04 -8.84
N SER A 66 7.89 -8.35 -9.37
CA SER A 66 9.23 -8.22 -8.79
C SER A 66 9.69 -6.77 -8.86
N ILE A 67 10.20 -6.26 -7.74
CA ILE A 67 10.95 -4.99 -7.70
C ILE A 67 12.37 -5.34 -7.29
N ARG A 68 13.35 -4.96 -8.10
CA ARG A 68 14.77 -5.09 -7.79
C ARG A 68 15.41 -3.71 -7.79
N TYR A 69 16.04 -3.37 -6.67
CA TYR A 69 16.89 -2.19 -6.50
C TYR A 69 18.35 -2.64 -6.53
N ASN A 70 19.16 -2.04 -7.40
CA ASN A 70 20.58 -2.32 -7.52
C ASN A 70 21.37 -1.25 -6.75
N PHE A 71 22.28 -1.64 -5.86
CA PHE A 71 23.11 -0.69 -5.11
C PHE A 71 24.38 -0.30 -5.87
N GLU A 72 24.84 -1.16 -6.78
CA GLU A 72 25.93 -0.85 -7.69
C GLU A 72 25.39 -0.04 -8.88
N ASP A 73 26.02 1.10 -9.17
CA ASP A 73 25.72 1.90 -10.35
C ASP A 73 26.36 1.22 -11.57
N GLU A 74 25.57 0.83 -12.56
CA GLU A 74 26.02 0.27 -13.85
C GLU A 74 26.75 1.33 -14.74
N THR A 75 27.36 2.36 -14.14
CA THR A 75 27.96 3.48 -14.85
C THR A 75 29.44 3.66 -14.51
N SER A 76 30.28 2.83 -15.14
CA SER A 76 31.60 3.28 -15.64
C SER A 76 32.06 2.44 -16.83
N VAL A 77 31.25 2.34 -17.88
CA VAL A 77 31.76 1.99 -19.21
C VAL A 77 31.96 3.28 -19.99
N GLU A 78 33.04 4.00 -19.69
CA GLU A 78 33.66 4.86 -20.70
C GLU A 78 34.56 3.96 -21.57
N PRO A 79 34.27 3.76 -22.86
CA PRO A 79 35.18 3.07 -23.75
C PRO A 79 36.24 4.06 -24.22
N ASN A 80 37.31 4.24 -23.45
CA ASN A 80 38.68 4.48 -23.92
C ASN A 80 39.59 4.97 -22.79
N ARG A 81 40.36 4.06 -22.21
CA ARG A 81 41.78 4.29 -21.91
C ARG A 81 42.48 2.94 -21.73
N SER A 82 43.35 2.66 -22.68
CA SER A 82 44.21 1.49 -22.72
C SER A 82 45.12 1.44 -21.49
N SER A 83 45.33 0.20 -21.03
CA SER A 83 46.43 -0.28 -20.17
C SER A 83 46.40 0.07 -18.67
N SER A 84 46.07 -0.98 -17.89
CA SER A 84 46.72 -1.35 -16.63
C SER A 84 46.30 -0.61 -15.36
N SER A 85 45.11 -0.95 -14.86
CA SER A 85 44.95 -1.20 -13.42
C SER A 85 43.96 -2.36 -13.25
N LEU A 86 44.48 -3.50 -12.79
CA LEU A 86 43.69 -4.60 -12.27
C LEU A 86 43.05 -4.12 -10.97
N PHE A 87 41.79 -4.53 -10.72
CA PHE A 87 40.94 -4.17 -9.58
C PHE A 87 40.28 -2.78 -9.67
N SER A 88 39.17 -2.72 -10.41
CA SER A 88 38.11 -1.74 -10.12
C SER A 88 37.68 -1.95 -8.67
N ILE A 89 38.01 -1.02 -7.79
CA ILE A 89 37.58 -1.01 -6.40
C ILE A 89 36.06 -0.86 -6.43
N ILE A 90 35.35 -1.98 -6.29
CA ILE A 90 33.93 -2.02 -5.96
C ILE A 90 33.78 -1.13 -4.72
N PRO A 91 32.86 -0.16 -4.70
CA PRO A 91 32.52 0.51 -3.45
C PRO A 91 31.97 -0.57 -2.52
N ASP A 92 32.84 -1.13 -1.69
CA ASP A 92 32.51 -2.21 -0.79
C ASP A 92 31.63 -1.59 0.31
N ILE A 93 30.31 -1.64 0.10
CA ILE A 93 29.32 -1.23 1.10
C ILE A 93 29.38 -2.29 2.21
N THR A 94 30.39 -2.17 3.06
CA THR A 94 30.57 -2.95 4.27
C THR A 94 29.64 -2.35 5.32
N SER A 95 28.59 -3.10 5.66
CA SER A 95 27.59 -2.65 6.60
C SER A 95 27.74 -3.41 7.92
N ARG A 96 27.95 -2.66 9.00
CA ARG A 96 27.91 -3.16 10.39
C ARG A 96 26.60 -2.79 11.09
N ALA A 97 25.72 -2.06 10.41
CA ALA A 97 24.45 -1.63 10.95
C ALA A 97 23.42 -1.48 9.84
N GLU A 98 22.34 -2.24 9.92
CA GLU A 98 21.19 -2.09 9.02
C GLU A 98 19.96 -1.67 9.79
N ASN A 99 19.21 -0.75 9.21
CA ASN A 99 17.88 -0.38 9.67
C ASN A 99 16.87 -0.74 8.60
N ILE A 100 15.97 -1.67 8.90
CA ILE A 100 14.96 -2.16 7.98
C ILE A 100 13.60 -1.88 8.58
N SER A 101 12.72 -1.28 7.78
CA SER A 101 11.33 -1.14 8.14
C SER A 101 10.45 -1.43 6.94
N LEU A 102 9.37 -2.17 7.16
CA LEU A 102 8.32 -2.34 6.18
C LEU A 102 7.02 -2.69 6.89
N SER A 103 5.91 -2.39 6.26
CA SER A 103 4.62 -2.92 6.63
C SER A 103 4.13 -3.87 5.55
N PHE A 104 3.47 -4.95 5.95
CA PHE A 104 2.93 -5.93 5.01
C PHE A 104 1.52 -6.37 5.38
N ARG A 105 0.77 -6.77 4.36
CA ARG A 105 -0.55 -7.38 4.50
C ARG A 105 -0.65 -8.55 3.54
N THR A 106 -0.86 -9.75 4.05
CA THR A 106 -0.94 -10.96 3.22
C THR A 106 -1.83 -12.04 3.85
N SER A 107 -2.25 -13.00 3.03
CA SER A 107 -2.81 -14.29 3.43
C SER A 107 -1.92 -15.47 3.01
N GLN A 108 -0.70 -15.17 2.53
CA GLN A 108 0.25 -16.14 2.04
C GLN A 108 1.24 -16.49 3.14
N SER A 109 1.32 -17.77 3.50
CA SER A 109 2.38 -18.37 4.31
C SER A 109 2.72 -19.73 3.70
N PRO A 110 4.00 -20.04 3.41
CA PRO A 110 5.18 -19.19 3.60
C PRO A 110 5.30 -18.09 2.53
N ALA A 111 6.01 -17.01 2.85
CA ALA A 111 6.26 -15.89 1.94
C ALA A 111 7.63 -15.24 2.17
N LEU A 112 8.35 -14.92 1.10
CA LEU A 112 9.56 -14.09 1.15
C LEU A 112 9.16 -12.63 0.96
N LEU A 113 9.36 -11.80 2.00
CA LEU A 113 8.92 -10.40 2.01
C LEU A 113 10.01 -9.46 1.46
N LEU A 114 11.27 -9.74 1.80
CA LEU A 114 12.43 -8.95 1.41
C LEU A 114 13.67 -9.84 1.34
N TYR A 115 14.49 -9.64 0.30
CA TYR A 115 15.76 -10.33 0.13
C TYR A 115 16.84 -9.34 -0.29
N VAL A 116 17.93 -9.27 0.46
CA VAL A 116 19.12 -8.47 0.15
C VAL A 116 20.28 -9.40 -0.09
N SER A 117 20.93 -9.25 -1.24
CA SER A 117 22.04 -10.09 -1.67
C SER A 117 23.35 -9.33 -1.67
N SER A 118 24.44 -10.05 -1.39
CA SER A 118 25.82 -9.59 -1.59
C SER A 118 26.49 -10.27 -2.78
N SER A 119 27.52 -9.62 -3.34
CA SER A 119 28.48 -10.20 -4.28
C SER A 119 29.29 -11.35 -3.69
N LEU A 120 29.37 -11.47 -2.36
CA LEU A 120 30.07 -12.54 -1.62
C LEU A 120 29.14 -13.71 -1.22
N ARG A 121 27.94 -13.81 -1.81
CA ARG A 121 26.91 -14.82 -1.44
C ARG A 121 26.44 -14.75 0.01
N GLU A 122 26.72 -13.62 0.67
CA GLU A 122 26.06 -13.23 1.91
C GLU A 122 24.65 -12.75 1.59
N TYR A 123 23.71 -12.90 2.52
CA TYR A 123 22.36 -12.39 2.35
C TYR A 123 21.66 -12.06 3.66
N LEU A 124 20.64 -11.24 3.52
CA LEU A 124 19.63 -10.97 4.54
C LEU A 124 18.24 -11.21 3.95
N ALA A 125 17.44 -12.03 4.62
CA ALA A 125 16.07 -12.33 4.18
C ALA A 125 15.07 -12.13 5.30
N LEU A 126 13.92 -11.54 4.96
CA LEU A 126 12.74 -11.49 5.82
C LEU A 126 11.68 -12.45 5.27
N VAL A 127 11.36 -13.47 6.05
CA VAL A 127 10.51 -14.59 5.64
C VAL A 127 9.36 -14.75 6.62
N LEU A 128 8.15 -14.96 6.10
CA LEU A 128 7.06 -15.54 6.87
C LEU A 128 7.11 -17.06 6.67
N ASN A 129 7.38 -17.81 7.74
CA ASN A 129 7.58 -19.25 7.65
C ASN A 129 6.25 -20.02 7.57
N LYS A 130 6.31 -21.35 7.43
CA LYS A 130 5.14 -22.24 7.33
C LYS A 130 4.30 -22.31 8.61
N GLN A 131 4.86 -21.88 9.74
CA GLN A 131 4.21 -21.79 11.04
C GLN A 131 3.63 -20.40 11.30
N ASP A 132 3.67 -19.51 10.30
CA ASP A 132 3.22 -18.12 10.36
C ASP A 132 3.96 -17.28 11.41
N GLU A 133 5.24 -17.60 11.62
CA GLU A 133 6.21 -16.83 12.40
C GLU A 133 7.10 -16.03 11.45
N LEU A 134 7.50 -14.84 11.88
CA LEU A 134 8.42 -14.00 11.14
C LEU A 134 9.86 -14.44 11.42
N GLU A 135 10.61 -14.75 10.37
CA GLU A 135 12.01 -15.15 10.41
C GLU A 135 12.88 -14.08 9.76
N VAL A 136 13.87 -13.58 10.49
CA VAL A 136 14.98 -12.79 9.96
C VAL A 136 16.16 -13.73 9.79
N ARG A 137 16.62 -13.94 8.56
CA ARG A 137 17.74 -14.83 8.25
C ARG A 137 18.95 -14.01 7.85
N TYR A 138 20.05 -14.17 8.57
CA TYR A 138 21.36 -13.57 8.27
C TYR A 138 22.34 -14.66 7.85
N LYS A 139 22.89 -14.55 6.64
CA LYS A 139 24.07 -15.30 6.22
C LYS A 139 25.17 -14.29 5.93
N LEU A 140 25.96 -13.96 6.94
CA LEU A 140 27.04 -12.97 6.87
C LEU A 140 28.41 -13.60 6.56
N ASP A 141 28.54 -14.91 6.75
CA ASP A 141 29.69 -15.67 6.29
C ASP A 141 29.23 -16.69 5.25
N SER A 142 29.76 -16.59 4.03
CA SER A 142 29.43 -17.50 2.93
C SER A 142 29.69 -18.98 3.25
N SER A 143 30.64 -19.26 4.14
CA SER A 143 31.06 -20.60 4.54
C SER A 143 30.16 -21.24 5.62
N ASN A 144 29.36 -20.43 6.31
CA ASN A 144 28.45 -20.89 7.36
C ASN A 144 27.00 -20.97 6.87
N ASP A 145 26.18 -21.72 7.61
CA ASP A 145 24.73 -21.71 7.44
C ASP A 145 24.14 -20.39 7.94
N ALA A 146 22.94 -20.05 7.44
CA ALA A 146 22.26 -18.83 7.87
C ALA A 146 21.77 -18.93 9.31
N GLU A 147 21.99 -17.86 10.08
CA GLU A 147 21.43 -17.69 11.41
C GLU A 147 19.96 -17.23 11.29
N ILE A 148 19.04 -18.00 11.87
CA ILE A 148 17.59 -17.79 11.74
C ILE A 148 17.03 -17.26 13.07
N LEU A 149 16.62 -16.00 13.07
CA LEU A 149 15.99 -15.31 14.20
C LEU A 149 14.48 -15.37 14.05
N LYS A 150 13.78 -16.02 14.97
CA LYS A 150 12.33 -16.25 14.89
C LYS A 150 11.59 -15.37 15.89
N SER A 151 10.50 -14.76 15.43
CA SER A 151 9.59 -14.02 16.30
C SER A 151 8.91 -14.93 17.31
N LYS A 152 8.64 -14.42 18.51
CA LYS A 152 7.85 -15.13 19.52
C LYS A 152 6.36 -15.13 19.20
N VAL A 153 5.89 -14.09 18.51
CA VAL A 153 4.51 -13.94 18.05
C VAL A 153 4.33 -14.61 16.69
N LYS A 154 3.10 -15.05 16.39
CA LYS A 154 2.71 -15.74 15.15
C LYS A 154 1.43 -15.13 14.59
N ASN A 155 0.88 -15.73 13.53
CA ASN A 155 -0.40 -15.37 12.92
C ASN A 155 -0.35 -14.03 12.15
N PHE A 156 0.66 -13.85 11.30
CA PHE A 156 0.84 -12.64 10.49
C PHE A 156 0.23 -12.73 9.08
N SER A 157 -0.19 -13.92 8.64
CA SER A 157 -0.93 -14.12 7.38
C SER A 157 -2.45 -13.89 7.53
N ASN A 158 -2.85 -13.09 8.52
CA ASN A 158 -4.25 -12.86 8.91
C ASN A 158 -4.98 -11.77 8.10
N GLN A 159 -4.39 -11.29 7.00
CA GLN A 159 -4.88 -10.17 6.18
C GLN A 159 -5.01 -8.81 6.91
N GLN A 160 -4.39 -8.63 8.07
CA GLN A 160 -4.21 -7.33 8.71
C GLN A 160 -2.88 -6.71 8.28
N LEU A 161 -2.73 -5.41 8.51
CA LEU A 161 -1.49 -4.70 8.25
C LEU A 161 -0.58 -4.85 9.46
N HIS A 162 0.60 -5.43 9.25
CA HIS A 162 1.63 -5.57 10.27
C HIS A 162 2.84 -4.73 9.92
N SER A 163 3.38 -3.98 10.89
CA SER A 163 4.58 -3.16 10.73
C SER A 163 5.77 -3.83 11.39
N VAL A 164 6.84 -4.01 10.64
CA VAL A 164 8.09 -4.66 11.08
C VAL A 164 9.20 -3.62 11.09
N SER A 165 9.98 -3.59 12.18
CA SER A 165 11.23 -2.85 12.28
C SER A 165 12.33 -3.77 12.77
N ILE A 166 13.45 -3.79 12.06
CA ILE A 166 14.65 -4.54 12.38
C ILE A 166 15.80 -3.55 12.44
N SER A 167 16.56 -3.58 13.52
CA SER A 167 17.77 -2.78 13.66
C SER A 167 18.91 -3.69 14.09
N ARG A 168 19.95 -3.78 13.27
CA ARG A 168 21.18 -4.49 13.62
C ARG A 168 22.28 -3.48 13.93
N THR A 169 23.09 -3.77 14.93
CA THR A 169 24.36 -3.09 15.19
C THR A 169 25.37 -4.14 15.62
N ALA A 170 26.39 -4.38 14.79
CA ALA A 170 27.32 -5.50 14.92
C ALA A 170 26.56 -6.84 15.05
N ASP A 171 26.78 -7.60 16.12
CA ASP A 171 26.12 -8.87 16.40
C ASP A 171 24.70 -8.72 16.95
N GLY A 172 24.36 -7.58 17.56
CA GLY A 172 23.05 -7.34 18.17
C GLY A 172 21.97 -7.02 17.13
N VAL A 173 20.88 -7.80 17.12
CA VAL A 173 19.69 -7.60 16.27
C VAL A 173 18.46 -7.39 17.14
N THR A 174 17.77 -6.27 16.95
CA THR A 174 16.48 -5.99 17.56
C THR A 174 15.37 -6.09 16.51
N LEU A 175 14.38 -6.94 16.78
CA LEU A 175 13.16 -7.10 15.99
C LEU A 175 11.97 -6.52 16.76
N GLN A 176 11.16 -5.70 16.09
CA GLN A 176 9.91 -5.17 16.61
C GLN A 176 8.80 -5.38 15.59
N ILE A 177 7.69 -5.98 16.03
CA ILE A 177 6.50 -6.20 15.21
C ILE A 177 5.31 -5.50 15.85
N ASP A 178 4.69 -4.59 15.10
CA ASP A 178 3.61 -3.71 15.55
C ASP A 178 4.00 -2.94 16.83
N LYS A 179 3.12 -2.98 17.84
CA LYS A 179 3.33 -2.39 19.16
C LYS A 179 3.77 -3.41 20.21
N HIS A 180 4.21 -4.60 19.79
CA HIS A 180 4.71 -5.61 20.71
C HIS A 180 6.08 -5.23 21.27
N HIS A 181 6.48 -5.91 22.35
CA HIS A 181 7.80 -5.74 22.94
C HIS A 181 8.90 -6.09 21.92
N LYS A 182 10.01 -5.35 22.00
CA LYS A 182 11.21 -5.61 21.22
C LYS A 182 11.78 -6.98 21.59
N GLU A 183 12.20 -7.71 20.57
CA GLU A 183 12.87 -9.00 20.69
C GLU A 183 14.33 -8.81 20.28
N ASP A 184 15.25 -9.07 21.22
CA ASP A 184 16.68 -8.92 21.00
C ASP A 184 17.35 -10.28 20.79
N PHE A 185 18.25 -10.33 19.82
CA PHE A 185 19.02 -11.50 19.41
C PHE A 185 20.49 -11.13 19.23
N ASN A 186 21.39 -12.11 19.32
CA ASN A 186 22.80 -11.94 19.03
C ASN A 186 23.22 -12.95 17.95
N LEU A 187 23.89 -12.46 16.92
CA LEU A 187 24.53 -13.27 15.89
C LEU A 187 25.83 -13.88 16.43
N THR A 188 26.23 -15.02 15.88
CA THR A 188 27.36 -15.82 16.37
C THR A 188 28.49 -15.97 15.35
N SER A 189 28.22 -15.74 14.06
CA SER A 189 29.16 -16.00 12.97
C SER A 189 30.05 -14.79 12.64
N ASP A 190 29.47 -13.77 12.01
CA ASP A 190 30.14 -12.56 11.55
C ASP A 190 29.30 -11.32 11.89
N PHE A 191 29.89 -10.14 11.85
CA PHE A 191 29.28 -8.84 12.13
C PHE A 191 29.33 -7.87 10.94
N GLU A 192 29.94 -8.24 9.81
CA GLU A 192 29.93 -7.43 8.59
C GLU A 192 29.02 -8.03 7.52
N PHE A 193 28.25 -7.16 6.84
CA PHE A 193 27.54 -7.52 5.62
C PHE A 193 28.21 -6.77 4.47
N ASN A 194 29.02 -7.47 3.69
CA ASN A 194 29.95 -6.92 2.72
C ASN A 194 29.35 -6.94 1.31
N GLY A 195 29.83 -6.08 0.41
CA GLY A 195 29.49 -6.13 -1.01
C GLY A 195 27.98 -6.17 -1.33
N ILE A 196 27.14 -5.41 -0.60
CA ILE A 196 25.69 -5.39 -0.83
C ILE A 196 25.40 -5.00 -2.29
N LYS A 197 24.79 -5.93 -3.04
CA LYS A 197 24.59 -5.85 -4.50
C LYS A 197 23.18 -5.42 -4.88
N SER A 198 22.17 -6.07 -4.30
CA SER A 198 20.77 -5.81 -4.68
C SER A 198 19.77 -6.11 -3.57
N LEU A 199 18.63 -5.41 -3.61
CA LEU A 199 17.45 -5.69 -2.79
C LEU A 199 16.29 -6.07 -3.70
N ILE A 200 15.63 -7.17 -3.41
CA ILE A 200 14.51 -7.71 -4.17
C ILE A 200 13.27 -7.81 -3.27
N LEU A 201 12.14 -7.36 -3.81
CA LEU A 201 10.80 -7.54 -3.25
C LEU A 201 9.94 -8.33 -4.25
N GLY A 202 9.15 -9.26 -3.74
CA GLY A 202 8.29 -10.09 -4.57
C GLY A 202 9.02 -11.29 -5.19
N ARG A 203 8.81 -11.52 -6.49
CA ARG A 203 9.35 -12.71 -7.18
C ARG A 203 10.85 -12.62 -7.42
N ILE A 204 11.56 -13.72 -7.21
CA ILE A 204 12.97 -13.89 -7.59
C ILE A 204 13.04 -14.72 -8.89
N HIS A 205 13.61 -14.13 -9.94
CA HIS A 205 13.71 -14.77 -11.27
C HIS A 205 15.03 -15.50 -11.52
N ASN A 206 16.15 -15.04 -10.95
CA ASN A 206 17.46 -15.66 -11.11
C ASN A 206 17.92 -16.25 -9.79
N SER A 207 17.79 -17.57 -9.64
CA SER A 207 18.06 -18.30 -8.41
C SER A 207 19.49 -18.84 -8.29
N LEU A 208 20.34 -18.68 -9.30
CA LEU A 208 21.67 -19.32 -9.33
C LEU A 208 22.60 -18.84 -8.21
N GLU A 209 22.39 -17.62 -7.72
CA GLU A 209 23.17 -17.00 -6.63
C GLU A 209 22.42 -16.99 -5.29
N VAL A 210 21.22 -17.57 -5.24
CA VAL A 210 20.34 -17.56 -4.07
C VAL A 210 20.39 -18.92 -3.38
N ASP A 211 20.33 -18.94 -2.06
CA ASP A 211 20.16 -20.15 -1.28
C ASP A 211 19.02 -21.04 -1.84
N PRO A 212 19.19 -22.35 -2.02
CA PRO A 212 18.19 -23.20 -2.65
C PRO A 212 16.79 -23.16 -2.01
N GLU A 213 16.71 -23.05 -0.67
CA GLU A 213 15.43 -22.96 0.05
C GLU A 213 14.74 -21.63 -0.26
N LEU A 214 15.50 -20.53 -0.19
CA LEU A 214 14.99 -19.19 -0.50
C LEU A 214 14.70 -18.99 -1.99
N ALA A 215 15.45 -19.64 -2.88
CA ALA A 215 15.21 -19.65 -4.31
C ALA A 215 13.86 -20.30 -4.62
N GLN A 216 13.58 -21.45 -4.01
CA GLN A 216 12.29 -22.12 -4.17
C GLN A 216 11.15 -21.22 -3.67
N LEU A 217 11.28 -20.65 -2.48
CA LEU A 217 10.26 -19.77 -1.90
C LEU A 217 10.08 -18.47 -2.73
N GLY A 218 11.17 -17.82 -3.10
CA GLY A 218 11.17 -16.60 -3.91
C GLY A 218 10.64 -16.80 -5.33
N SER A 219 10.75 -18.01 -5.88
CA SER A 219 10.15 -18.38 -7.16
C SER A 219 8.63 -18.52 -7.10
N LEU A 220 8.00 -18.60 -5.91
CA LEU A 220 6.54 -18.51 -5.78
C LEU A 220 6.08 -17.05 -5.89
N GLY A 221 6.96 -16.11 -5.54
CA GLY A 221 6.66 -14.69 -5.42
C GLY A 221 5.80 -14.35 -4.21
N PHE A 222 5.47 -13.07 -4.09
CA PHE A 222 4.68 -12.54 -2.98
C PHE A 222 3.32 -12.06 -3.49
N SER A 223 2.26 -12.48 -2.81
CA SER A 223 0.91 -12.00 -3.03
C SER A 223 0.42 -11.25 -1.79
N GLY A 224 0.22 -9.95 -1.93
CA GLY A 224 -0.13 -9.12 -0.79
C GLY A 224 0.12 -7.64 -1.05
N CYS A 225 0.35 -6.90 0.02
CA CYS A 225 0.67 -5.48 -0.03
C CYS A 225 1.93 -5.23 0.79
N LEU A 226 2.86 -4.45 0.25
CA LEU A 226 4.01 -3.93 0.99
C LEU A 226 3.92 -2.40 1.01
N SER A 227 4.22 -1.81 2.16
CA SER A 227 4.22 -0.38 2.36
C SER A 227 5.35 0.06 3.29
N ALA A 228 5.69 1.34 3.25
CA ALA A 228 6.76 1.93 4.06
C ALA A 228 8.10 1.18 3.99
N VAL A 229 8.41 0.51 2.86
CA VAL A 229 9.63 -0.28 2.72
C VAL A 229 10.84 0.65 2.69
N LEU A 230 11.72 0.45 3.66
CA LEU A 230 12.97 1.17 3.85
C LEU A 230 14.07 0.17 4.22
N PHE A 231 15.20 0.27 3.54
CA PHE A 231 16.45 -0.39 3.90
C PHE A 231 17.51 0.71 4.02
N ASN A 232 18.02 0.91 5.23
CA ASN A 232 18.83 2.06 5.61
C ASN A 232 18.13 3.38 5.24
N SER A 233 18.64 4.09 4.24
CA SER A 233 18.06 5.36 3.74
C SER A 233 17.37 5.20 2.38
N ILE A 234 17.21 3.97 1.89
CA ILE A 234 16.71 3.66 0.54
C ILE A 234 15.31 3.08 0.64
N SER A 235 14.37 3.70 -0.09
CA SER A 235 13.01 3.17 -0.23
C SER A 235 12.81 2.60 -1.65
N PRO A 236 12.96 1.27 -1.84
CA PRO A 236 12.89 0.65 -3.16
C PRO A 236 11.50 0.77 -3.80
N VAL A 237 10.43 0.72 -3.01
CA VAL A 237 9.06 0.90 -3.52
C VAL A 237 8.84 2.34 -4.00
N LYS A 238 9.36 3.33 -3.28
CA LYS A 238 9.27 4.73 -3.69
C LYS A 238 10.06 4.99 -4.97
N ALA A 239 11.29 4.46 -5.04
CA ALA A 239 12.10 4.55 -6.25
C ALA A 239 11.39 3.89 -7.45
N ALA A 240 10.81 2.69 -7.29
CA ALA A 240 10.03 2.02 -8.34
C ALA A 240 8.83 2.84 -8.83
N LEU A 241 8.17 3.59 -7.95
CA LEU A 241 7.00 4.39 -8.32
C LEU A 241 7.32 5.77 -8.91
N LEU A 242 8.53 6.28 -8.68
CA LEU A 242 9.00 7.58 -9.21
C LEU A 242 9.83 7.42 -10.48
N HIS A 243 10.58 6.31 -10.57
CA HIS A 243 11.63 6.06 -11.55
C HIS A 243 11.54 4.61 -12.09
N PRO A 244 10.42 4.21 -12.73
CA PRO A 244 10.16 2.82 -13.08
C PRO A 244 11.10 2.26 -14.16
N ASP A 245 11.63 3.11 -15.04
CA ASP A 245 12.39 2.73 -16.24
C ASP A 245 13.87 3.15 -16.17
N THR A 246 14.36 3.57 -15.00
CA THR A 246 15.71 4.11 -14.84
C THR A 246 16.46 3.40 -13.72
N SER A 247 17.76 3.17 -13.93
CA SER A 247 18.68 2.80 -12.85
C SER A 247 18.47 3.73 -11.65
N PRO A 248 18.41 3.22 -10.41
CA PRO A 248 18.83 1.89 -9.97
C PRO A 248 17.72 0.82 -9.88
N VAL A 249 16.51 1.07 -10.40
CA VAL A 249 15.36 0.18 -10.20
C VAL A 249 14.96 -0.57 -11.46
N SER A 250 14.62 -1.85 -11.29
CA SER A 250 14.00 -2.67 -12.33
C SER A 250 12.72 -3.31 -11.79
N ILE A 251 11.67 -3.29 -12.60
CA ILE A 251 10.34 -3.80 -12.25
C ILE A 251 9.97 -4.88 -13.27
N THR A 252 9.51 -6.03 -12.80
CA THR A 252 8.95 -7.09 -13.64
C THR A 252 7.54 -7.41 -13.17
N GLY A 253 6.60 -7.58 -14.10
CA GLY A 253 5.20 -7.83 -13.77
C GLY A 253 4.40 -6.58 -13.40
N PRO A 254 3.11 -6.72 -13.06
CA PRO A 254 2.23 -5.59 -12.78
C PRO A 254 2.50 -5.02 -11.39
N LEU A 255 2.74 -3.71 -11.32
CA LEU A 255 2.88 -2.97 -10.08
C LEU A 255 1.75 -1.93 -9.95
N ILE A 256 0.98 -2.01 -8.86
CA ILE A 256 -0.20 -1.16 -8.66
C ILE A 256 -0.07 -0.45 -7.30
N ARG A 257 -0.17 0.88 -7.30
CA ARG A 257 -0.27 1.66 -6.06
C ARG A 257 -1.52 1.26 -5.29
N SER A 258 -1.40 1.09 -3.98
CA SER A 258 -2.48 0.61 -3.12
C SER A 258 -2.25 1.12 -1.72
N SER A 259 -3.27 1.61 -1.02
CA SER A 259 -3.11 2.10 0.36
C SER A 259 -2.85 1.01 1.40
N CYS A 260 -2.74 -0.26 1.00
CA CYS A 260 -2.61 -1.44 1.87
C CYS A 260 -3.65 -1.58 3.00
N GLY A 261 -4.70 -0.75 3.00
CA GLY A 261 -5.65 -0.65 4.11
C GLY A 261 -5.20 0.30 5.24
N SER A 262 -4.17 1.11 5.02
CA SER A 262 -3.72 2.17 5.91
C SER A 262 -4.78 3.27 5.97
N THR A 263 -5.30 3.54 7.16
CA THR A 263 -6.16 4.71 7.43
C THR A 263 -5.25 5.90 7.72
N SER A 264 -4.66 6.50 6.69
CA SER A 264 -3.93 7.76 6.86
C SER A 264 -4.95 8.86 7.21
N VAL A 265 -5.15 9.09 8.51
CA VAL A 265 -5.91 10.23 9.01
C VAL A 265 -5.01 11.45 8.83
N ASN A 266 -5.30 12.29 7.83
CA ASN A 266 -4.62 13.57 7.65
C ASN A 266 -5.12 14.55 8.73
N PRO A 267 -4.35 14.87 9.79
CA PRO A 267 -4.84 15.75 10.86
C PRO A 267 -4.89 17.22 10.43
N TYR A 268 -4.23 17.58 9.31
CA TYR A 268 -4.03 18.96 8.88
C TYR A 268 -4.93 19.40 7.71
N ALA A 269 -5.86 18.55 7.25
CA ALA A 269 -6.80 18.91 6.20
C ALA A 269 -7.81 19.99 6.61
N ALA A 270 -7.89 20.35 7.91
CA ALA A 270 -8.89 21.26 8.46
C ALA A 270 -8.45 22.73 8.60
N GLU A 271 -7.18 23.10 8.35
CA GLU A 271 -6.68 24.44 8.70
C GLU A 271 -6.46 25.44 7.55
N THR A 272 -6.79 25.12 6.29
CA THR A 272 -6.54 26.05 5.17
C THR A 272 -7.72 26.95 4.78
N THR A 273 -8.66 27.22 5.70
CA THR A 273 -9.71 28.23 5.48
C THR A 273 -9.68 29.32 6.55
N ASN A 274 -8.59 30.10 6.58
CA ASN A 274 -8.62 31.41 7.24
C ASN A 274 -8.13 32.49 6.26
N HIS A 275 -9.13 33.23 5.79
CA HIS A 275 -9.12 34.62 5.33
C HIS A 275 -7.77 35.35 5.31
N LEU A 276 -7.35 35.74 4.11
CA LEU A 276 -6.86 37.10 3.86
C LEU A 276 -7.21 37.51 2.43
N SER A 277 -8.29 38.28 2.33
CA SER A 277 -8.55 39.15 1.20
C SER A 277 -7.53 40.29 1.29
N ASP A 278 -6.66 40.41 0.31
CA ASP A 278 -6.16 41.74 -0.06
C ASP A 278 -5.89 41.81 -1.57
N GLN A 279 -6.36 42.92 -2.11
CA GLN A 279 -6.58 43.18 -3.52
C GLN A 279 -5.46 44.12 -4.00
N SER A 280 -4.63 43.70 -4.95
CA SER A 280 -3.87 44.61 -5.83
C SER A 280 -3.34 43.86 -7.04
N GLY A 281 -3.73 44.30 -8.23
CA GLY A 281 -3.47 43.61 -9.50
C GLY A 281 -2.11 43.88 -10.13
N SER A 282 -1.73 43.03 -11.09
CA SER A 282 -1.24 43.40 -12.42
C SER A 282 -1.10 42.13 -13.29
N GLU A 283 -1.24 42.32 -14.59
CA GLU A 283 -1.55 41.34 -15.64
C GLU A 283 -0.42 40.36 -16.03
N ARG A 284 -0.88 39.17 -16.50
CA ARG A 284 -0.39 38.30 -17.60
C ARG A 284 1.13 38.14 -17.78
N THR A 285 1.69 36.92 -17.85
CA THR A 285 1.23 35.77 -18.64
C THR A 285 1.93 34.51 -18.13
N GLY A 286 1.17 33.50 -17.72
CA GLY A 286 1.68 32.16 -17.42
C GLY A 286 0.75 31.12 -18.03
N GLN A 287 1.28 30.27 -18.90
CA GLN A 287 0.75 28.93 -19.12
C GLN A 287 1.57 27.96 -18.28
N PRO A 288 0.89 27.11 -17.51
CA PRO A 288 1.23 25.70 -17.56
C PRO A 288 0.00 24.82 -17.78
N LEU A 289 0.25 23.73 -18.48
CA LEU A 289 -0.62 22.64 -18.86
C LEU A 289 -1.39 22.09 -17.63
N ALA A 290 -2.67 22.45 -17.50
CA ALA A 290 -3.58 21.80 -16.56
C ALA A 290 -4.17 20.54 -17.22
N ASN A 291 -3.88 19.40 -16.61
CA ASN A 291 -4.35 18.08 -16.98
C ASN A 291 -5.86 18.05 -17.28
N ALA A 292 -6.17 17.48 -18.43
CA ALA A 292 -7.51 17.14 -18.85
C ALA A 292 -8.07 15.98 -18.00
N VAL A 293 -8.75 16.29 -16.90
CA VAL A 293 -9.73 15.39 -16.25
C VAL A 293 -10.88 16.24 -15.70
N ARG A 294 -11.69 16.81 -16.61
CA ARG A 294 -12.97 17.44 -16.25
C ARG A 294 -13.95 17.43 -17.43
N ARG A 295 -14.27 16.24 -17.95
CA ARG A 295 -15.39 16.07 -18.89
C ARG A 295 -16.38 14.94 -18.56
N ASP A 296 -16.13 14.09 -17.57
CA ASP A 296 -17.01 12.93 -17.36
C ASP A 296 -18.06 13.11 -16.27
N SER A 297 -17.91 14.06 -15.34
CA SER A 297 -18.89 14.24 -14.26
C SER A 297 -20.23 14.82 -14.72
N ALA A 298 -20.25 15.66 -15.76
CA ALA A 298 -21.49 16.22 -16.32
C ALA A 298 -22.26 15.19 -17.16
N LEU A 299 -21.55 14.33 -17.89
CA LEU A 299 -22.14 13.24 -18.68
C LEU A 299 -22.74 12.16 -17.76
N ILE A 300 -22.03 11.78 -16.70
CA ILE A 300 -22.52 10.81 -15.70
C ILE A 300 -23.78 11.35 -14.99
N GLY A 301 -23.79 12.62 -14.60
CA GLY A 301 -24.99 13.26 -14.02
C GLY A 301 -26.18 13.30 -14.97
N GLY A 302 -25.94 13.59 -16.25
CA GLY A 302 -26.99 13.62 -17.28
C GLY A 302 -27.63 12.26 -17.54
N VAL A 303 -26.83 11.19 -17.59
CA VAL A 303 -27.34 9.83 -17.79
C VAL A 303 -28.19 9.38 -16.60
N ILE A 304 -27.74 9.66 -15.37
CA ILE A 304 -28.50 9.32 -14.15
C ILE A 304 -29.84 10.07 -14.13
N ALA A 305 -29.84 11.36 -14.45
CA ALA A 305 -31.06 12.16 -14.52
C ALA A 305 -32.05 11.64 -15.58
N ALA A 306 -31.56 11.23 -16.76
CA ALA A 306 -32.39 10.67 -17.82
C ALA A 306 -33.04 9.33 -17.43
N VAL A 307 -32.29 8.44 -16.75
CA VAL A 307 -32.82 7.16 -16.26
C VAL A 307 -33.91 7.38 -15.21
N ILE A 308 -33.68 8.28 -14.25
CA ILE A 308 -34.67 8.61 -13.22
C ILE A 308 -35.95 9.18 -13.87
N PHE A 309 -35.80 10.10 -14.81
CA PHE A 309 -36.94 10.69 -15.52
C PHE A 309 -37.74 9.65 -16.32
N GLY A 310 -37.06 8.69 -16.95
CA GLY A 310 -37.69 7.57 -17.65
C GLY A 310 -38.53 6.69 -16.72
N ILE A 311 -37.98 6.33 -15.56
CA ILE A 311 -38.68 5.51 -14.55
C ILE A 311 -39.92 6.24 -14.02
N VAL A 312 -39.79 7.52 -13.66
CA VAL A 312 -40.91 8.33 -13.15
C VAL A 312 -42.01 8.46 -14.21
N SER A 313 -41.63 8.69 -15.47
CA SER A 313 -42.59 8.79 -16.58
C SER A 313 -43.35 7.48 -16.80
N ALA A 314 -42.66 6.33 -16.73
CA ALA A 314 -43.28 5.02 -16.85
C ALA A 314 -44.27 4.75 -15.71
N LEU A 315 -43.92 5.12 -14.46
CA LEU A 315 -44.81 5.00 -13.30
C LEU A 315 -46.07 5.86 -13.44
N VAL A 316 -45.95 7.08 -13.96
CA VAL A 316 -47.11 7.96 -14.22
C VAL A 316 -48.02 7.38 -15.29
N ILE A 317 -47.45 6.81 -16.36
CA ILE A 317 -48.23 6.15 -17.42
C ILE A 317 -48.94 4.92 -16.86
N LEU A 318 -48.25 4.08 -16.08
CA LEU A 318 -48.84 2.91 -15.45
C LEU A 318 -49.97 3.30 -14.50
N ALA A 319 -49.78 4.34 -13.68
CA ALA A 319 -50.81 4.87 -12.80
C ALA A 319 -52.04 5.36 -13.60
N ARG A 320 -51.85 6.10 -14.70
CA ARG A 320 -52.95 6.54 -15.57
C ARG A 320 -53.68 5.37 -16.23
N VAL A 321 -52.97 4.33 -16.63
CA VAL A 321 -53.58 3.11 -17.23
C VAL A 321 -54.40 2.36 -16.18
N LEU A 322 -53.88 2.19 -14.97
CA LEU A 322 -54.60 1.56 -13.87
C LEU A 322 -55.83 2.38 -13.46
N TYR A 323 -55.72 3.71 -13.45
CA TYR A 323 -56.84 4.60 -13.15
C TYR A 323 -57.92 4.56 -14.24
N ARG A 324 -57.52 4.53 -15.52
CA ARG A 324 -58.45 4.35 -16.64
C ARG A 324 -59.13 2.98 -16.60
N ARG A 325 -58.41 1.90 -16.28
CA ARG A 325 -59.00 0.55 -16.12
C ARG A 325 -59.99 0.49 -14.96
N ARG A 326 -59.76 1.22 -13.86
CA ARG A 326 -60.75 1.35 -12.78
C ARG A 326 -62.01 2.11 -13.22
N GLY A 327 -61.90 3.08 -14.13
CA GLY A 327 -63.05 3.79 -14.71
C GLY A 327 -63.90 2.93 -15.65
N THR A 328 -63.33 1.88 -16.27
CA THR A 328 -64.07 0.97 -17.17
C THR A 328 -64.80 -0.16 -16.43
N CYS A 329 -64.43 -0.51 -15.20
CA CYS A 329 -65.16 -1.51 -14.42
C CYS A 329 -66.43 -0.98 -13.73
N GLN A 330 -66.63 0.35 -13.64
CA GLN A 330 -67.78 0.94 -12.94
C GLN A 330 -68.99 1.20 -13.86
N ASN A 331 -68.82 1.07 -15.18
CA ASN A 331 -69.87 1.39 -16.18
C ASN A 331 -70.60 0.16 -16.75
N GLN A 332 -70.44 -1.02 -16.17
CA GLN A 332 -71.12 -2.26 -16.63
C GLN A 332 -72.04 -2.90 -15.58
N GLU A 333 -72.50 -2.12 -14.60
CA GLU A 333 -73.35 -2.65 -13.51
C GLU A 333 -74.63 -1.82 -13.28
N VAL A 334 -75.24 -1.32 -14.36
CA VAL A 334 -76.62 -0.80 -14.33
C VAL A 334 -77.37 -1.18 -15.62
N LYS A 335 -77.74 -2.46 -15.76
CA LYS A 335 -78.99 -2.87 -16.45
C LYS A 335 -79.27 -4.39 -16.33
N ARG A 336 -80.01 -4.78 -15.30
CA ARG A 336 -81.39 -5.33 -15.42
C ARG A 336 -81.77 -6.13 -14.18
N GLN A 337 -82.84 -5.64 -13.58
CA GLN A 337 -83.66 -6.22 -12.54
C GLN A 337 -84.71 -7.14 -13.17
N GLY A 338 -85.03 -8.27 -12.53
CA GLY A 338 -86.21 -9.08 -12.87
C GLY A 338 -86.12 -10.57 -12.45
N ASP A 339 -86.78 -10.88 -11.33
CA ASP A 339 -87.53 -12.12 -10.99
C ASP A 339 -86.84 -13.46 -10.61
N THR A 340 -86.97 -13.77 -9.29
CA THR A 340 -87.37 -15.00 -8.53
C THR A 340 -87.36 -16.44 -9.15
N PRO A 341 -87.47 -17.54 -8.35
CA PRO A 341 -86.36 -18.39 -7.87
C PRO A 341 -86.47 -19.89 -8.27
N GLY A 342 -85.40 -20.69 -8.08
CA GLY A 342 -85.58 -22.16 -7.98
C GLY A 342 -84.35 -23.07 -8.17
N LEU A 343 -84.17 -23.96 -7.18
CA LEU A 343 -83.64 -25.34 -7.22
C LEU A 343 -82.12 -25.61 -7.12
N ALA A 344 -81.75 -26.05 -5.90
CA ALA A 344 -80.96 -27.23 -5.51
C ALA A 344 -80.08 -27.95 -6.55
N PHE A 345 -78.84 -28.28 -6.17
CA PHE A 345 -78.51 -29.63 -5.68
C PHE A 345 -77.08 -29.72 -5.12
N THR A 346 -77.01 -30.53 -4.07
CA THR A 346 -75.90 -31.10 -3.32
C THR A 346 -74.84 -31.79 -4.19
N ASN A 347 -73.55 -31.74 -3.82
CA ASN A 347 -72.92 -32.84 -3.07
C ASN A 347 -71.43 -32.61 -2.76
N THR A 348 -71.13 -33.01 -1.53
CA THR A 348 -69.87 -33.24 -0.84
C THR A 348 -69.09 -34.46 -1.32
N THR A 349 -67.77 -34.39 -1.26
CA THR A 349 -66.84 -35.47 -0.83
C THR A 349 -65.49 -34.77 -0.51
N SER A 350 -65.10 -34.54 0.75
CA SER A 350 -64.41 -35.46 1.69
C SER A 350 -63.09 -36.00 1.10
N SER A 351 -61.94 -36.09 1.76
CA SER A 351 -61.57 -35.90 3.17
C SER A 351 -60.03 -36.00 3.29
N GLN A 352 -59.46 -35.29 4.28
CA GLN A 352 -58.37 -35.68 5.21
C GLN A 352 -57.03 -36.25 4.68
N ASN A 353 -55.87 -35.65 4.99
CA ASN A 353 -55.14 -35.51 6.29
C ASN A 353 -54.26 -36.71 6.67
N GLY A 354 -53.06 -36.38 7.20
CA GLY A 354 -52.16 -37.25 8.00
C GLY A 354 -50.91 -37.68 7.23
N LEU A 355 -49.68 -37.20 7.45
CA LEU A 355 -48.81 -37.02 8.64
C LEU A 355 -48.10 -38.31 9.09
N ALA A 356 -46.75 -38.23 9.12
CA ALA A 356 -45.73 -39.15 9.64
C ALA A 356 -45.58 -40.48 8.87
N GLU A 357 -44.40 -41.06 8.64
CA GLU A 357 -43.27 -41.26 9.55
C GLU A 357 -41.99 -41.67 8.77
N ASN A 358 -40.81 -41.42 9.36
CA ASN A 358 -39.49 -41.87 8.90
C ASN A 358 -39.32 -43.40 9.02
N GLN A 359 -38.54 -44.04 8.15
CA GLN A 359 -37.20 -44.61 8.45
C GLN A 359 -36.72 -45.62 7.36
N LYS A 360 -35.39 -45.65 7.24
CA LYS A 360 -34.51 -46.24 6.22
C LYS A 360 -34.32 -47.77 6.24
N GLU A 361 -33.98 -48.28 5.04
CA GLU A 361 -32.93 -49.29 4.65
C GLU A 361 -32.95 -50.68 5.33
N TYR A 362 -32.75 -51.83 4.67
CA TYR A 362 -31.82 -52.19 3.59
C TYR A 362 -32.38 -53.29 2.65
N PHE A 363 -31.87 -53.31 1.42
CA PHE A 363 -31.89 -54.43 0.46
C PHE A 363 -30.67 -55.34 0.67
N ILE A 364 -30.83 -56.64 0.33
CA ILE A 364 -29.80 -57.46 -0.32
C ILE A 364 -30.06 -57.39 -1.82
#